data_AF-A0A935WS16-F1
#
_entry.id   AF-A0A935WS16-F1
#
_cell.length_a   1.000
_cell.length_b   1.000
_cell.length_c   1.000
_cell.angle_alpha   90.00
_cell.angle_beta   90.00
_cell.angle_gamma   90.00
#
_symmetry.space_group_name_H-M   'P 1'
#
loop_
_entity.id
_entity.type
_entity.pdbx_description
1 polymer ?
#
loop_
_entity_poly.entity_id
_entity_poly.type
_entity_poly.pdbx_seq_one_letter_code
_entity_poly.pdbx_strand_id
1 'polypeptide(L)'
;MSMVAALVAAARRGVLVKGGEFLERLASVRAAAFDKTGTLTVGRPEVEEVHALAGHDEPQLLEIALAIERRSEHPLAQAIVAYAEQNGVESPPVESYVAVSERAAEREN
;
A
#
# COMPACT_ATOMS: atom_id res chain seq x y z
N MET A 1 17.47 -40.32 -3.10
CA MET A 1 17.74 -39.04 -2.40
C MET A 1 16.42 -38.63 -1.76
N SER A 2 16.35 -38.51 -0.44
CA SER A 2 15.06 -38.54 0.30
C SER A 2 14.28 -37.21 0.25
N MET A 3 12.96 -37.27 0.42
CA MET A 3 12.08 -36.09 0.54
C MET A 3 12.56 -35.10 1.60
N VAL A 4 13.16 -35.60 2.70
CA VAL A 4 13.72 -34.77 3.77
C VAL A 4 14.83 -33.87 3.24
N ALA A 5 15.73 -34.39 2.39
CA ALA A 5 16.79 -33.57 1.80
C ALA A 5 16.20 -32.46 0.90
N ALA A 6 15.12 -32.76 0.16
CA ALA A 6 14.45 -31.78 -0.69
C ALA A 6 13.72 -30.69 0.13
N LEU A 7 13.03 -31.07 1.21
CA LEU A 7 12.39 -30.11 2.13
C LEU A 7 13.43 -29.18 2.78
N VAL A 8 14.56 -29.73 3.25
CA VAL A 8 15.66 -28.94 3.82
C VAL A 8 16.25 -27.98 2.78
N ALA A 9 16.42 -28.43 1.53
CA ALA A 9 16.90 -27.59 0.45
C ALA A 9 15.93 -26.45 0.10
N ALA A 10 14.62 -26.70 0.14
CA ALA A 10 13.59 -25.67 -0.08
C ALA A 10 13.59 -24.62 1.05
N ALA A 11 13.63 -25.08 2.31
CA ALA A 11 13.67 -24.18 3.47
C ALA A 11 14.89 -23.25 3.46
N ARG A 12 16.06 -23.76 3.06
CA ARG A 12 17.28 -22.94 2.89
C ARG A 12 17.15 -21.84 1.82
N ARG A 13 16.16 -21.94 0.94
CA ARG A 13 15.82 -20.94 -0.08
C ARG A 13 14.58 -20.12 0.28
N GLY A 14 14.13 -20.17 1.53
CA GLY A 14 12.95 -19.42 2.01
C GLY A 14 11.61 -20.02 1.60
N VAL A 15 11.59 -21.25 1.06
CA VAL A 15 10.36 -21.92 0.65
C VAL A 15 9.96 -22.93 1.73
N LEU A 16 8.88 -22.62 2.46
CA LEU A 16 8.31 -23.51 3.46
C LEU A 16 7.30 -24.48 2.81
N VAL A 17 7.61 -25.77 2.82
CA VAL A 17 6.70 -26.83 2.36
C VAL A 17 6.24 -27.66 3.56
N LYS A 18 4.92 -27.78 3.76
CA LYS A 18 4.33 -28.37 4.98
C LYS A 18 4.55 -29.88 5.14
N GLY A 19 5.04 -30.57 4.10
CA GLY A 19 5.30 -32.02 4.13
C GLY A 19 5.68 -32.56 2.75
N GLY A 20 6.14 -33.82 2.72
CA GLY A 20 6.60 -34.47 1.48
C GLY A 20 5.51 -34.64 0.43
N GLU A 21 4.27 -34.97 0.84
CA GLU A 21 3.13 -35.15 -0.07
C GLU A 21 2.82 -33.89 -0.90
N PHE A 22 3.03 -32.70 -0.32
CA PHE A 22 2.79 -31.43 -1.01
C PHE A 22 3.86 -31.18 -2.07
N LEU A 23 5.10 -31.58 -1.79
CA LEU A 23 6.21 -31.49 -2.74
C LEU A 23 6.00 -32.41 -3.94
N GLU A 24 5.49 -33.62 -3.71
CA GLU A 24 5.15 -34.56 -4.78
C GLU A 24 3.99 -34.04 -5.64
N ARG A 25 2.92 -33.54 -5.01
CA ARG A 25 1.78 -32.96 -5.73
C ARG A 25 2.18 -31.74 -6.58
N LEU A 26 3.08 -30.90 -6.05
CA LEU A 26 3.62 -29.73 -6.77
C LEU A 26 4.28 -30.13 -8.10
N ALA A 27 4.89 -31.32 -8.21
CA ALA A 27 5.53 -31.78 -9.44
C ALA A 27 4.56 -31.92 -10.64
N SER A 28 3.25 -32.05 -10.38
CA SER A 28 2.22 -32.19 -11.42
C SER A 28 1.49 -30.89 -11.77
N VAL A 29 1.75 -29.80 -11.03
CA VAL A 29 1.06 -28.52 -11.21
C VAL A 29 1.49 -27.87 -12.53
N ARG A 30 0.52 -27.41 -13.33
CA ARG A 30 0.75 -26.75 -14.63
C ARG A 30 0.30 -25.28 -14.68
N ALA A 31 -0.43 -24.83 -13.67
CA ALA A 31 -0.95 -23.47 -13.59
C ALA A 31 -0.94 -23.02 -12.13
N ALA A 32 -0.75 -21.72 -11.92
CA ALA A 32 -0.85 -21.08 -10.62
C ALA A 32 -1.80 -19.88 -10.75
N ALA A 33 -2.68 -19.73 -9.77
CA ALA A 33 -3.48 -18.52 -9.58
C ALA A 33 -2.85 -17.74 -8.43
N PHE A 34 -2.53 -16.48 -8.68
CA PHE A 34 -1.95 -15.59 -7.67
C PHE A 34 -3.02 -14.63 -7.19
N ASP A 35 -3.07 -14.42 -5.88
CA ASP A 35 -3.73 -13.23 -5.35
C ASP A 35 -2.90 -11.98 -5.71
N LYS A 36 -3.54 -10.82 -5.86
CA LYS A 36 -2.81 -9.59 -6.18
C LYS A 36 -2.28 -8.92 -4.92
N THR A 37 -3.17 -8.64 -3.98
CA THR A 37 -2.86 -7.81 -2.80
C THR A 37 -2.15 -8.65 -1.74
N GLY A 38 -0.96 -8.22 -1.31
CA GLY A 38 -0.13 -8.97 -0.36
C GLY A 38 0.64 -10.16 -0.96
N THR A 39 0.47 -10.44 -2.27
CA THR A 39 1.24 -11.48 -2.98
C THR A 39 2.01 -10.88 -4.16
N LEU A 40 1.32 -10.32 -5.16
CA LEU A 40 1.98 -9.62 -6.28
C LEU A 40 2.29 -8.15 -5.96
N THR A 41 1.51 -7.55 -5.08
CA THR A 41 1.63 -6.16 -4.64
C THR A 41 1.73 -6.10 -3.13
N VAL A 42 2.34 -5.05 -2.58
CA VAL A 42 2.54 -4.89 -1.12
C VAL A 42 1.27 -4.57 -0.34
N GLY A 43 0.16 -4.23 -1.03
CA GLY A 43 -1.11 -3.88 -0.38
C GLY A 43 -1.06 -2.57 0.42
N ARG A 44 -0.09 -1.70 0.12
CA ARG A 44 0.04 -0.36 0.67
C ARG A 44 -0.14 0.64 -0.47
N PRO A 45 -1.15 1.54 -0.41
CA PRO A 45 -1.31 2.59 -1.41
C PRO A 45 -0.13 3.57 -1.37
N GLU A 46 0.27 4.05 -2.53
CA GLU A 46 1.28 5.09 -2.72
C GLU A 46 0.76 6.10 -3.75
N VAL A 47 1.13 7.37 -3.59
CA VAL A 47 0.80 8.41 -4.57
C VAL A 47 1.76 8.28 -5.74
N GLU A 48 1.22 8.06 -6.94
CA GLU A 48 2.01 7.91 -8.17
C GLU A 48 2.23 9.27 -8.87
N GLU A 49 1.19 10.10 -8.95
CA GLU A 49 1.22 11.40 -9.61
C GLU A 49 0.30 12.39 -8.90
N VAL A 50 0.64 13.68 -9.01
CA VAL A 50 -0.17 14.78 -8.51
C VAL A 50 -0.48 15.72 -9.67
N HIS A 51 -1.75 16.03 -9.86
CA HIS A 51 -2.22 16.89 -10.94
C HIS A 51 -2.96 18.10 -10.36
N ALA A 52 -2.30 19.26 -10.33
CA ALA A 52 -2.94 20.50 -9.92
C ALA A 52 -3.87 21.04 -11.02
N LEU A 53 -5.05 21.54 -10.63
CA LEU A 53 -5.96 22.20 -11.56
C LEU A 53 -5.45 23.59 -11.95
N ALA A 54 -5.90 24.08 -13.11
CA ALA A 54 -5.45 25.36 -13.66
C ALA A 54 -5.59 26.51 -12.65
N GLY A 55 -4.49 27.22 -12.40
CA GLY A 55 -4.42 28.32 -11.44
C GLY A 55 -3.92 27.93 -10.05
N HIS A 56 -3.66 26.64 -9.81
CA HIS A 56 -3.03 26.14 -8.60
C HIS A 56 -1.65 25.56 -8.90
N ASP A 57 -0.73 25.67 -7.96
CA ASP A 57 0.53 24.96 -8.01
C ASP A 57 0.43 23.64 -7.22
N GLU A 58 1.25 22.67 -7.62
CA GLU A 58 1.31 21.35 -6.99
C GLU A 58 1.73 21.42 -5.50
N PRO A 59 2.70 22.26 -5.11
CA PRO A 59 3.05 22.43 -3.69
C PRO A 59 1.88 22.88 -2.82
N GLN A 60 1.12 23.92 -3.22
CA GLN A 60 -0.04 24.41 -2.46
C GLN A 60 -1.12 23.33 -2.34
N LEU A 61 -1.35 22.56 -3.39
CA LEU A 61 -2.28 21.43 -3.33
C LEU A 61 -1.84 20.41 -2.28
N LEU A 62 -0.56 20.05 -2.26
CA LEU A 62 0.00 19.11 -1.29
C LEU A 62 0.00 19.67 0.13
N GLU A 63 0.25 20.96 0.32
CA GLU A 63 0.18 21.62 1.64
C GLU A 63 -1.23 21.48 2.23
N ILE A 64 -2.25 21.77 1.41
CA ILE A 64 -3.66 21.67 1.82
C ILE A 64 -4.03 20.21 2.08
N ALA A 65 -3.64 19.28 1.20
CA ALA A 65 -3.92 17.86 1.36
C ALA A 65 -3.25 17.30 2.63
N LEU A 66 -2.00 17.65 2.89
CA LEU A 66 -1.28 17.27 4.11
C LEU A 66 -1.98 17.81 5.36
N ALA A 67 -2.45 19.06 5.33
CA ALA A 67 -3.18 19.67 6.43
C ALA A 67 -4.42 18.86 6.81
N ILE A 68 -5.23 18.52 5.81
CA ILE A 68 -6.50 17.81 5.98
C ILE A 68 -6.27 16.36 6.42
N GLU A 69 -5.35 15.66 5.75
CA GLU A 69 -5.19 14.21 5.91
C GLU A 69 -4.35 13.80 7.12
N ARG A 70 -3.59 14.72 7.73
CA ARG A 70 -2.71 14.45 8.88
C ARG A 70 -3.38 13.79 10.09
N ARG A 71 -4.70 13.95 10.25
CA ARG A 71 -5.48 13.37 11.37
C ARG A 71 -6.31 12.15 10.97
N SER A 72 -6.22 11.71 9.72
CA SER A 72 -7.00 10.58 9.19
C SER A 72 -6.22 9.27 9.32
N GLU A 73 -6.88 8.23 9.83
CA GLU A 73 -6.33 6.88 9.91
C GLU A 73 -6.53 6.07 8.61
N HIS A 74 -7.17 6.66 7.59
CA HIS A 74 -7.46 5.97 6.34
C HIS A 74 -6.16 5.66 5.57
N PRO A 75 -5.97 4.45 5.00
CA PRO A 75 -4.74 4.10 4.28
C PRO A 75 -4.37 5.04 3.13
N LEU A 76 -5.35 5.61 2.43
CA LEU A 76 -5.10 6.63 1.39
C LEU A 76 -4.61 7.97 1.97
N ALA A 77 -5.15 8.38 3.12
CA ALA A 77 -4.71 9.58 3.81
C ALA A 77 -3.25 9.45 4.25
N GLN A 78 -2.90 8.29 4.82
CA GLN A 78 -1.52 7.97 5.19
C GLN A 78 -0.58 8.00 3.97
N ALA A 79 -1.04 7.53 2.80
CA ALA A 79 -0.25 7.60 1.56
C ALA A 79 -0.01 9.05 1.11
N ILE A 80 -1.02 9.92 1.20
CA ILE A 80 -0.91 11.34 0.88
C ILE A 80 0.04 12.06 1.85
N VAL A 81 -0.12 11.82 3.15
CA VAL A 81 0.76 12.39 4.20
C VAL A 81 2.20 11.96 3.97
N ALA A 82 2.44 10.66 3.76
CA ALA A 82 3.78 10.14 3.51
C ALA A 82 4.40 10.74 2.23
N TYR A 83 3.63 10.89 1.16
CA TYR A 83 4.10 11.51 -0.08
C TYR A 83 4.48 12.98 0.13
N ALA A 84 3.62 13.76 0.80
CA ALA A 84 3.89 15.17 1.07
C ALA A 84 5.14 15.36 1.95
N GLU A 85 5.29 14.55 3.00
CA GLU A 85 6.46 14.58 3.88
C GLU A 85 7.76 14.20 3.16
N GLN A 86 7.73 13.19 2.27
CA GLN A 86 8.89 12.81 1.46
C GLN A 86 9.30 13.90 0.46
N ASN A 87 8.36 14.72 0.01
CA ASN A 87 8.61 15.85 -0.88
C ASN A 87 8.92 17.16 -0.12
N GLY A 88 9.09 17.10 1.20
CA GLY A 88 9.50 18.26 2.01
C GLY A 88 8.41 19.31 2.18
N VAL A 89 7.14 18.95 2.00
CA VAL A 89 6.00 19.85 2.15
C VAL A 89 5.70 20.04 3.64
N GLU A 90 5.58 21.30 4.06
CA GLU A 90 5.16 21.65 5.42
C GLU A 90 3.73 22.19 5.40
N SER A 91 2.90 21.74 6.34
CA SER A 91 1.53 22.23 6.48
C SER A 91 1.41 23.19 7.66
N PRO A 92 0.63 24.28 7.54
CA PRO A 92 0.22 25.06 8.68
C PRO A 92 -0.62 24.22 9.67
N PRO A 93 -0.71 24.62 10.94
CA PRO A 93 -1.54 23.93 11.91
C PRO A 93 -3.03 24.01 11.54
N VAL A 94 -3.73 22.89 11.61
CA VAL A 94 -5.18 22.82 11.36
C VAL A 94 -5.96 23.09 12.65
N GLU A 95 -6.77 24.14 12.63
CA GLU A 95 -7.59 24.58 13.77
C GLU A 95 -8.78 23.63 14.03
N SER A 96 -9.44 23.13 12.98
CA SER A 96 -10.57 22.21 13.10
C SER A 96 -10.52 21.10 12.05
N TYR A 97 -10.83 19.87 12.48
CA TYR A 97 -10.89 18.69 11.63
C TYR A 97 -12.17 17.93 11.97
N VAL A 98 -12.96 17.59 10.95
CA VAL A 98 -14.16 16.77 11.09
C VAL A 98 -14.03 15.61 10.11
N ALA A 99 -13.91 14.40 10.64
CA ALA A 99 -13.99 13.20 9.82
C ALA A 99 -15.46 13.01 9.42
N VAL A 100 -15.78 13.27 8.15
CA VAL A 100 -17.06 12.91 7.58
C VAL A 100 -16.94 11.46 7.13
N SER A 101 -17.39 10.52 7.96
CA SER A 101 -17.52 9.16 7.46
C SER A 101 -18.74 9.11 6.54
N GLU A 102 -18.53 8.51 5.38
CA GLU A 102 -19.51 8.30 4.29
C GLU A 102 -19.56 9.45 3.25
N ARG A 103 -18.86 9.19 2.13
CA ARG A 103 -18.71 9.96 0.87
C ARG A 103 -17.49 10.87 0.80
N ALA A 104 -16.84 10.82 -0.37
CA ALA A 104 -15.75 11.71 -0.76
C ALA A 104 -16.11 13.15 -0.38
N ALA A 105 -15.19 13.83 0.32
CA ALA A 105 -15.41 15.15 0.85
C ALA A 105 -15.81 16.13 -0.27
N GLU A 106 -17.06 16.57 -0.28
CA GLU A 106 -17.53 17.72 -1.05
C GLU A 106 -17.50 18.94 -0.14
N ARG A 107 -16.95 20.05 -0.65
CA ARG A 107 -17.02 21.36 0.03
C ARG A 107 -18.41 21.96 -0.17
N GLU A 108 -19.04 22.37 0.92
CA GLU A 108 -20.26 23.19 0.91
C GLU A 108 -19.87 24.69 1.03
N ASN A 109 -20.23 25.45 -0.01
CA ASN A 109 -20.27 26.92 -0.21
C ASN A 109 -19.25 27.84 0.50
#